data_AF-A0A0V0Z681-F1
#
_entry.id   AF-A0A0V0Z681-F1
#
_cell.length_a   1.000
_cell.length_b   1.000
_cell.length_c   1.000
_cell.angle_alpha   90.00
_cell.angle_beta   90.00
_cell.angle_gamma   90.00
#
_symmetry.space_group_name_H-M   'P 1'
#
loop_
_entity.id
_entity.type
_entity.pdbx_description
1 polymer ?
#
loop_
_entity_poly.entity_id
_entity_poly.type
_entity_poly.pdbx_seq_one_letter_code
_entity_poly.pdbx_strand_id
1 'polypeptide(L)'
;METITHFEEFDISNPAGLKEYFERLVLFLDANSIREGPRKLAVLCNVCSLKTYSIIKSLTVTQCPRKHSMKLLEVYQCFLYQRLLKQPDVGVAAYVAELRHLAHHRNFGDTLESRLKDQLVCG
;
A
#
# COMPACT_ATOMS: atom_id res chain seq x y z
N MET A 1 -6.83 -19.78 -24.24
CA MET A 1 -6.33 -19.58 -22.87
C MET A 1 -7.49 -19.08 -22.04
N GLU A 2 -7.85 -19.77 -20.97
CA GLU A 2 -8.88 -19.30 -20.05
C GLU A 2 -8.34 -18.13 -19.25
N THR A 3 -9.00 -16.98 -19.35
CA THR A 3 -8.63 -15.77 -18.62
C THR A 3 -9.17 -15.91 -17.20
N ILE A 4 -8.32 -15.75 -16.19
CA ILE A 4 -8.77 -15.73 -14.80
C ILE A 4 -9.49 -14.40 -14.60
N THR A 5 -10.80 -14.42 -14.38
CA THR A 5 -11.63 -13.21 -14.29
C THR A 5 -11.87 -12.74 -12.86
N HIS A 6 -11.71 -13.62 -11.88
CA HIS A 6 -11.96 -13.32 -10.48
C HIS A 6 -10.65 -13.13 -9.71
N PHE A 7 -10.56 -12.02 -8.98
CA PHE A 7 -9.48 -11.72 -8.05
C PHE A 7 -10.10 -11.14 -6.79
N GLU A 8 -9.76 -11.67 -5.63
CA GLU A 8 -10.29 -11.21 -4.35
C GLU A 8 -9.83 -9.79 -4.05
N GLU A 9 -10.71 -8.98 -3.46
CA GLU A 9 -10.34 -7.63 -3.02
C GLU A 9 -9.37 -7.67 -1.84
N PHE A 10 -8.60 -6.58 -1.68
CA PHE A 10 -7.74 -6.43 -0.52
C PHE A 10 -8.56 -6.19 0.76
N ASP A 11 -8.36 -7.02 1.78
CA ASP A 11 -8.93 -6.80 3.10
C ASP A 11 -8.17 -5.71 3.85
N ILE A 12 -8.77 -4.52 3.89
CA ILE A 12 -8.23 -3.34 4.56
C ILE A 12 -8.11 -3.55 6.09
N SER A 13 -8.87 -4.49 6.64
CA SER A 13 -8.85 -4.83 8.07
C SER A 13 -7.63 -5.65 8.46
N ASN A 14 -6.94 -6.26 7.49
CA ASN A 14 -5.73 -7.05 7.69
C ASN A 14 -4.53 -6.45 6.90
N PRO A 15 -3.94 -5.34 7.37
CA PRO A 15 -2.82 -4.68 6.70
C PRO A 15 -1.55 -5.55 6.63
N ALA A 16 -1.40 -6.55 7.51
CA ALA A 16 -0.28 -7.49 7.46
C ALA A 16 -0.32 -8.37 6.21
N GLY A 17 -1.52 -8.70 5.70
CA GLY A 17 -1.73 -9.51 4.49
C GLY A 17 -1.49 -8.76 3.17
N LEU A 18 -1.04 -7.51 3.23
CA LEU A 18 -0.81 -6.69 2.04
C LEU A 18 0.27 -7.29 1.13
N LYS A 19 1.34 -7.84 1.72
CA LYS A 19 2.45 -8.40 0.95
C LYS A 19 1.98 -9.61 0.14
N GLU A 20 1.26 -10.52 0.78
CA GLU A 20 0.67 -11.73 0.20
C GLU A 20 -0.37 -11.37 -0.87
N TYR A 21 -1.16 -10.30 -0.64
CA TYR A 21 -2.07 -9.77 -1.65
C TYR A 21 -1.34 -9.30 -2.91
N PHE A 22 -0.24 -8.56 -2.77
CA PHE A 22 0.57 -8.13 -3.92
C PHE A 22 1.26 -9.30 -4.62
N GLU A 23 1.75 -10.29 -3.89
CA GLU A 23 2.33 -11.51 -4.46
C GLU A 23 1.30 -12.27 -5.31
N ARG A 24 0.08 -12.45 -4.79
CA ARG A 24 -1.05 -13.02 -5.55
C ARG A 24 -1.40 -12.19 -6.78
N LEU A 25 -1.37 -10.86 -6.68
CA LEU A 25 -1.64 -9.97 -7.81
C LEU A 25 -0.60 -10.11 -8.91
N VAL A 26 0.69 -10.24 -8.57
CA VAL A 26 1.75 -10.48 -9.56
C VAL A 26 1.52 -11.79 -10.29
N LEU A 27 1.24 -12.88 -9.55
CA LEU A 27 0.93 -14.18 -10.13
C LEU A 27 -0.31 -14.13 -11.05
N PHE A 28 -1.35 -13.39 -10.65
CA PHE A 28 -2.55 -13.18 -11.47
C PHE A 28 -2.25 -12.44 -12.77
N LEU A 29 -1.43 -11.38 -12.72
CA LEU A 29 -1.02 -10.63 -13.91
C LEU A 29 -0.21 -11.52 -14.86
N ASP A 30 0.69 -12.34 -14.33
CA ASP A 30 1.53 -13.24 -15.12
C ASP A 30 0.70 -14.36 -15.76
N ALA A 31 -0.22 -14.97 -15.03
CA ALA A 31 -1.14 -15.99 -15.53
C ALA A 31 -2.01 -15.46 -16.70
N ASN A 32 -2.41 -14.19 -16.65
CA ASN A 32 -3.17 -13.53 -17.71
C ASN A 32 -2.30 -12.87 -18.79
N SER A 33 -0.97 -13.08 -18.77
CA SER A 33 -0.01 -12.49 -19.71
C SER A 33 -0.06 -10.95 -19.77
N ILE A 34 -0.38 -10.30 -18.65
CA ILE A 34 -0.49 -8.85 -18.53
C ILE A 34 0.87 -8.26 -18.18
N ARG A 35 1.61 -7.85 -19.21
CA ARG A 35 3.01 -7.35 -19.06
C ARG A 35 3.11 -5.83 -19.05
N GLU A 36 2.21 -5.14 -19.72
CA GLU A 36 2.27 -3.69 -19.90
C GLU A 36 1.85 -2.93 -18.64
N GLY A 37 2.65 -1.94 -18.25
CA GLY A 37 2.36 -1.04 -17.12
C GLY A 37 0.94 -0.46 -17.10
N PRO A 38 0.43 0.16 -18.19
CA PRO A 38 -0.94 0.68 -18.21
C PRO A 38 -2.00 -0.42 -18.00
N ARG A 39 -1.78 -1.63 -18.51
CA ARG A 39 -2.71 -2.75 -18.35
C ARG A 39 -2.66 -3.35 -16.94
N LYS A 40 -1.46 -3.44 -16.34
CA LYS A 40 -1.26 -3.83 -14.92
C LYS A 40 -1.99 -2.87 -13.98
N LEU A 41 -1.88 -1.56 -14.24
CA LEU A 41 -2.61 -0.56 -13.48
C LEU A 41 -4.13 -0.68 -13.67
N ALA A 42 -4.61 -0.82 -14.90
CA ALA A 42 -6.04 -0.97 -15.16
C ALA A 42 -6.63 -2.18 -14.41
N VAL A 43 -5.89 -3.28 -14.35
CA VAL A 43 -6.26 -4.45 -13.55
C VAL A 43 -6.24 -4.14 -12.07
N LEU A 44 -5.16 -3.56 -11.54
CA LEU A 44 -5.08 -3.16 -10.13
C LEU A 44 -6.26 -2.27 -9.72
N CYS A 45 -6.62 -1.28 -10.54
CA CYS A 45 -7.75 -0.39 -10.29
C CYS A 45 -9.11 -1.10 -10.32
N ASN A 46 -9.25 -2.20 -11.07
CA ASN A 46 -10.47 -3.01 -11.12
C ASN A 46 -10.54 -4.01 -9.97
N VAL A 47 -9.41 -4.56 -9.55
CA VAL A 47 -9.38 -5.63 -8.54
C VAL A 47 -9.23 -5.11 -7.11
N CYS A 48 -8.84 -3.85 -6.94
CA CYS A 48 -8.77 -3.21 -5.63
C CYS A 48 -10.13 -2.65 -5.23
N SER A 49 -10.45 -2.71 -3.94
CA SER A 49 -11.69 -2.13 -3.40
C SER A 49 -11.83 -0.64 -3.75
N LEU A 50 -13.07 -0.13 -3.79
CA LEU A 50 -13.34 1.29 -4.05
C LEU A 50 -12.59 2.23 -3.09
N LYS A 51 -12.42 1.81 -1.83
CA LYS A 51 -11.67 2.55 -0.81
C LYS A 51 -10.19 2.61 -1.18
N THR A 52 -9.59 1.48 -1.56
CA THR A 52 -8.19 1.39 -2.02
C THR A 52 -7.97 2.19 -3.29
N TYR A 53 -8.90 2.14 -4.25
CA TYR A 53 -8.84 2.94 -5.48
C TYR A 53 -8.90 4.45 -5.19
N SER A 54 -9.78 4.88 -4.28
CA SER A 54 -9.88 6.30 -3.88
C SER A 54 -8.58 6.81 -3.26
N ILE A 55 -7.92 5.99 -2.45
CA ILE A 55 -6.60 6.28 -1.87
C ILE A 55 -5.54 6.38 -2.97
N ILE A 56 -5.48 5.41 -3.89
CA ILE A 56 -4.57 5.43 -5.04
C ILE A 56 -4.76 6.71 -5.85
N LYS A 57 -6.01 7.03 -6.22
CA LYS A 57 -6.38 8.21 -7.01
C LYS A 57 -5.97 9.51 -6.30
N SER A 58 -6.23 9.62 -5.00
CA SER A 58 -5.85 10.77 -4.16
C SER A 58 -4.33 10.95 -4.07
N LEU A 59 -3.57 9.86 -4.12
CA LEU A 59 -2.11 9.87 -4.01
C LEU A 59 -1.41 10.02 -5.37
N THR A 60 -2.08 9.69 -6.49
CA THR A 60 -1.56 9.84 -7.86
C THR A 60 -1.88 11.19 -8.51
N VAL A 61 -1.97 12.29 -7.76
CA VAL A 61 -2.20 13.67 -8.29
C VAL A 61 -1.15 14.10 -9.36
N THR A 62 -0.07 13.32 -9.54
CA THR A 62 0.95 13.55 -10.57
C THR A 62 0.88 12.56 -11.74
N GLN A 63 0.90 13.16 -12.93
CA GLN A 63 0.85 12.64 -14.30
C GLN A 63 1.33 11.18 -14.52
N CYS A 64 0.51 10.45 -15.29
CA CYS A 64 0.80 9.19 -15.97
C CYS A 64 1.10 7.96 -15.10
N PRO A 65 0.11 7.08 -14.89
CA PRO A 65 0.27 5.87 -14.10
C PRO A 65 0.99 4.70 -14.85
N ARG A 66 1.77 5.01 -15.90
CA ARG A 66 2.44 4.05 -16.79
C ARG A 66 3.75 3.44 -16.24
N LYS A 67 4.38 4.03 -15.22
CA LYS A 67 5.72 3.60 -14.74
C LYS A 67 5.76 3.14 -13.27
N HIS A 68 4.64 3.08 -12.55
CA HIS A 68 4.67 3.23 -11.08
C HIS A 68 3.88 2.19 -10.27
N SER A 69 3.64 0.99 -10.80
CA SER A 69 2.95 -0.07 -10.03
C SER A 69 3.65 -0.43 -8.71
N MET A 70 4.99 -0.41 -8.64
CA MET A 70 5.73 -0.59 -7.38
C MET A 70 5.63 0.61 -6.42
N LYS A 71 5.50 1.83 -6.96
CA LYS A 71 5.25 3.04 -6.16
C LYS A 71 3.90 2.99 -5.45
N LEU A 72 2.94 2.20 -5.92
CA LEU A 72 1.63 2.10 -5.27
C LEU A 72 1.69 1.35 -3.92
N LEU A 73 2.50 0.29 -3.83
CA LEU A 73 2.76 -0.39 -2.54
C LEU A 73 3.43 0.57 -1.56
N GLU A 74 4.46 1.28 -2.04
CA GLU A 74 5.12 2.30 -1.23
C GLU A 74 4.11 3.37 -0.76
N VAL A 75 3.35 3.94 -1.70
CA VAL A 75 2.34 4.98 -1.44
C VAL A 75 1.29 4.50 -0.43
N TYR A 76 0.83 3.26 -0.52
CA TYR A 76 -0.07 2.66 0.45
C TYR A 76 0.57 2.45 1.82
N GLN A 77 1.84 2.04 1.88
CA GLN A 77 2.59 1.97 3.15
C GLN A 77 2.76 3.35 3.80
N CYS A 78 2.97 4.42 3.01
CA CYS A 78 2.94 5.79 3.55
C CYS A 78 1.57 6.17 4.10
N PHE A 79 0.51 5.79 3.39
CA PHE A 79 -0.84 6.04 3.86
C PHE A 79 -1.12 5.31 5.18
N LEU A 80 -0.72 4.05 5.31
CA LEU A 80 -0.81 3.31 6.57
C LEU A 80 -0.01 3.98 7.68
N TYR A 81 1.23 4.38 7.39
CA TYR A 81 2.07 5.10 8.35
C TYR A 81 1.40 6.39 8.83
N GLN A 82 0.86 7.21 7.91
CA GLN A 82 0.23 8.49 8.24
C GLN A 82 -1.12 8.35 8.96
N ARG A 83 -1.83 7.23 8.76
CA ARG A 83 -3.12 6.97 9.41
C ARG A 83 -3.03 6.09 10.64
N LEU A 84 -1.86 5.58 10.98
CA LEU A 84 -1.70 4.83 12.21
C LEU A 84 -1.97 5.78 13.37
N LEU A 85 -3.03 5.47 14.12
CA LEU A 85 -3.40 6.17 15.33
C LEU A 85 -3.06 5.30 16.53
N LYS A 86 -2.55 5.91 17.59
CA LYS A 86 -2.28 5.17 18.82
C LYS A 86 -3.61 4.73 19.44
N GLN A 87 -3.78 3.42 19.66
CA GLN A 87 -4.95 2.94 20.39
C GLN A 87 -4.84 3.27 21.90
N PRO A 88 -5.97 3.50 22.61
CA PRO A 88 -5.98 3.97 24.00
C PRO A 88 -5.25 3.03 24.98
N ASP A 89 -5.24 1.75 24.68
CA ASP A 89 -4.70 0.62 25.45
C ASP A 89 -3.26 0.25 25.06
N VAL A 90 -2.76 0.76 23.95
CA VAL A 90 -1.41 0.47 23.46
C VAL A 90 -0.39 1.41 24.08
N GLY A 91 0.69 0.86 24.65
CA GLY A 91 1.80 1.65 25.18
C GLY A 91 2.56 2.41 24.08
N VAL A 92 3.14 3.57 24.41
CA VAL A 92 3.89 4.42 23.46
C VAL A 92 5.00 3.65 22.76
N ALA A 93 5.71 2.77 23.46
CA ALA A 93 6.78 1.96 22.89
C ALA A 93 6.29 0.98 21.81
N ALA A 94 5.12 0.35 22.01
CA ALA A 94 4.53 -0.57 21.04
C ALA A 94 4.04 0.18 19.79
N TYR A 95 3.42 1.34 19.97
CA TYR A 95 3.03 2.23 18.87
C TYR A 95 4.24 2.69 18.03
N VAL A 96 5.33 3.10 18.68
CA VAL A 96 6.57 3.50 17.99
C VAL A 96 7.22 2.31 17.27
N ALA A 97 7.18 1.11 17.85
CA ALA A 97 7.68 -0.10 17.20
C ALA A 97 6.91 -0.40 15.91
N GLU A 98 5.59 -0.22 15.91
CA GLU A 98 4.75 -0.44 14.74
C GLU A 98 4.96 0.64 13.66
N LEU A 99 5.11 1.91 14.05
CA LEU A 99 5.53 2.98 13.14
C LEU A 99 6.88 2.67 12.48
N ARG A 100 7.85 2.19 13.27
CA ARG A 100 9.18 1.78 12.75
C ARG A 100 9.08 0.59 11.82
N HIS A 101 8.21 -0.38 12.09
CA HIS A 101 7.96 -1.53 11.22
C HIS A 101 7.37 -1.10 9.87
N LEU A 102 6.38 -0.21 9.88
CA LEU A 102 5.80 0.38 8.65
C LEU A 102 6.83 1.24 7.89
N ALA A 103 7.71 1.91 8.61
CA ALA A 103 8.77 2.73 8.05
C ALA A 103 9.97 1.92 7.53
N HIS A 104 10.18 0.68 7.98
CA HIS A 104 11.32 -0.16 7.57
C HIS A 104 11.35 -0.45 6.07
N HIS A 105 10.17 -0.56 5.45
CA HIS A 105 10.03 -0.78 4.01
C HIS A 105 10.21 0.50 3.17
N ARG A 106 10.33 1.66 3.84
CA ARG A 106 10.52 2.97 3.23
C ARG A 106 11.95 3.42 3.49
N ASN A 107 12.67 3.79 2.43
CA ASN A 107 14.02 4.34 2.55
C ASN A 107 13.96 5.82 3.00
N PHE A 108 13.44 6.07 4.21
CA PHE A 108 13.29 7.42 4.76
C PHE A 108 14.63 8.08 5.13
N GLY A 109 15.71 7.28 5.17
CA GLY A 109 17.06 7.74 5.47
C GLY A 109 17.10 8.60 6.73
N ASP A 110 17.78 9.73 6.63
CA ASP A 110 17.99 10.66 7.74
C ASP A 110 16.70 11.35 8.24
N THR A 111 15.59 11.25 7.50
CA THR A 111 14.31 11.89 7.88
C THR A 111 13.42 11.04 8.76
N LEU A 112 13.78 9.77 9.01
CA LEU A 112 12.95 8.82 9.78
C LEU A 112 12.58 9.36 11.17
N GLU A 113 13.57 9.82 11.94
CA GLU A 113 13.36 10.29 13.31
C GLU A 113 12.48 11.55 13.39
N SER A 114 12.57 12.45 12.40
CA SER A 114 11.68 13.62 12.33
C SER A 114 10.23 13.17 12.07
N ARG A 115 10.02 12.24 11.13
CA ARG A 115 8.69 11.74 10.79
C ARG A 115 8.06 10.94 11.93
N LEU A 116 8.85 10.21 12.72
CA LEU A 116 8.35 9.49 13.90
C LEU A 116 7.85 10.48 14.95
N LYS A 117 8.56 11.58 15.17
CA LYS A 117 8.14 12.64 16.10
C LYS A 117 6.85 13.32 15.63
N ASP A 118 6.76 13.67 14.35
CA ASP A 118 5.54 14.28 13.78
C ASP A 118 4.34 13.36 13.95
N GLN A 119 4.52 12.06 13.71
CA GLN A 119 3.45 11.08 13.85
C GLN A 119 3.06 10.82 15.32
N LEU A 120 4.00 10.92 16.25
CA LEU A 120 3.72 10.81 17.69
C LEU A 120 2.85 11.97 18.22
N VAL A 121 2.94 13.14 17.58
CA VAL A 121 2.16 14.33 17.96
C VAL A 121 0.79 14.31 17.30
N CYS A 122 0.72 13.86 16.05
CA CYS A 122 -0.49 13.96 15.22
C CYS A 122 -1.36 12.69 15.18
N GLY A 123 -0.84 11.53 15.60
CA GLY A 123 -1.52 10.22 15.50
C GLY A 123 -1.62 9.45 16.79
#